data_AF-A0AAN8E3C0-F1
#
_entry.id   AF-A0AAN8E3C0-F1
#
_cell.length_a   1.000
_cell.length_b   1.000
_cell.length_c   1.000
_cell.angle_alpha   90.00
_cell.angle_beta   90.00
_cell.angle_gamma   90.00
#
_symmetry.space_group_name_H-M   'P 1'
#
loop_
_entity.id
_entity.type
_entity.pdbx_description
1 polymer ?
#
loop_
_entity_poly.entity_id
_entity_poly.type
_entity_poly.pdbx_seq_one_letter_code
_entity_poly.pdbx_strand_id
1 'polypeptide(L)'
;MLSVRVAAALARTLPRRSGFVSKALPVACVGVNHLHTHRPWLQKTGTAEVSSILEEKILGADTSADLEETGRVLSIGDGIARVYGLRNVQAEEMVEFSSGLKGMSLNLEPDNVGVVVFGNDKLIKEGDIVKRTGAIVDVPVGAELLGRVVDALGNAIDGKGPLGSSIRRRVGLKAPGIIPRISVREPMQTGIKAVDSLVPIGRGQRELIIGDRQTGKTAIAVDTIINQRRFNEGTDEKKKLYCIYVAIGQKRSTVAQLVKRLTDADAMKYTIVVSATASDAAPLQYLAPYSGCSMGEFFRDSGKHALIIYDDLSKQAVAYRQMSLLLRRPPRS
;
A
#
# COMPACT_ATOMS: atom_id res chain seq x y z
N MET A 1 -28.91 47.66 1.23
CA MET A 1 -28.30 48.81 0.51
C MET A 1 -26.78 48.69 0.69
N LEU A 2 -26.01 48.40 -0.38
CA LEU A 2 -25.31 49.37 -1.26
C LEU A 2 -24.24 50.17 -0.47
N SER A 3 -22.98 50.38 -0.88
CA SER A 3 -22.22 50.24 -2.16
C SER A 3 -20.71 50.22 -1.76
N VAL A 4 -19.77 49.38 -2.26
CA VAL A 4 -19.15 49.29 -3.61
C VAL A 4 -18.27 50.52 -4.02
N ARG A 5 -16.98 50.26 -4.39
CA ARG A 5 -15.98 51.10 -5.15
C ARG A 5 -15.31 52.30 -4.40
N VAL A 6 -14.11 52.85 -4.72
CA VAL A 6 -12.94 52.47 -5.59
C VAL A 6 -11.67 53.33 -5.31
N ALA A 7 -10.48 52.73 -5.48
CA ALA A 7 -9.11 53.21 -5.87
C ALA A 7 -8.48 54.60 -5.52
N ALA A 8 -7.12 54.58 -5.59
CA ALA A 8 -6.19 55.66 -6.00
C ALA A 8 -5.94 56.85 -5.02
N ALA A 9 -4.81 57.57 -5.05
CA ALA A 9 -3.42 57.29 -5.51
C ALA A 9 -2.45 58.38 -4.97
N LEU A 10 -1.14 58.11 -5.04
CA LEU A 10 -0.01 59.06 -5.19
C LEU A 10 -0.13 60.49 -4.63
N ALA A 11 0.68 60.81 -3.61
CA ALA A 11 1.20 62.17 -3.41
C ALA A 11 2.71 62.13 -3.11
N ARG A 12 3.53 62.71 -4.01
CA ARG A 12 4.97 62.95 -3.80
C ARG A 12 5.14 64.36 -3.23
N THR A 13 5.88 64.53 -2.14
CA THR A 13 6.44 65.83 -1.73
C THR A 13 7.78 65.67 -0.99
N LEU A 14 8.88 65.83 -1.73
CA LEU A 14 10.14 66.41 -1.22
C LEU A 14 10.24 67.82 -1.80
N PRO A 15 10.80 68.82 -1.09
CA PRO A 15 12.17 69.19 -1.44
C PRO A 15 13.08 69.85 -0.36
N ARG A 16 14.39 69.59 -0.53
CA ARG A 16 15.56 70.52 -0.46
C ARG A 16 16.16 71.04 0.86
N ARG A 17 17.47 70.68 1.03
CA ARG A 17 18.67 71.50 1.38
C ARG A 17 18.72 72.16 2.79
N SER A 18 19.85 72.41 3.48
CA SER A 18 21.32 72.24 3.26
C SER A 18 22.04 72.42 4.63
N GLY A 19 23.35 72.16 4.86
CA GLY A 19 24.42 71.65 3.98
C GLY A 19 25.81 72.28 4.27
N PHE A 20 26.58 71.74 5.22
CA PHE A 20 27.95 72.14 5.63
C PHE A 20 28.76 70.87 6.00
N VAL A 21 30.09 70.74 5.93
CA VAL A 21 31.19 71.10 5.00
C VAL A 21 32.49 70.69 5.71
N SER A 22 33.35 69.92 5.03
CA SER A 22 34.79 69.67 5.29
C SER A 22 35.29 69.18 6.67
N LYS A 23 36.05 68.08 6.66
CA LYS A 23 37.54 68.14 6.54
C LYS A 23 38.06 66.81 5.97
N ALA A 24 39.13 66.88 5.19
CA ALA A 24 39.80 65.72 4.60
C ALA A 24 41.29 65.75 4.94
N LEU A 25 41.88 64.58 5.23
CA LEU A 25 43.28 64.23 5.00
C LEU A 25 43.36 62.71 4.72
N PRO A 26 44.33 62.21 3.91
CA PRO A 26 44.30 60.86 3.37
C PRO A 26 45.31 59.88 3.99
N VAL A 27 45.44 58.70 3.37
CA VAL A 27 46.45 57.63 3.55
C VAL A 27 46.11 56.54 4.59
N ALA A 28 45.57 55.41 4.11
CA ALA A 28 46.29 54.13 4.06
C ALA A 28 45.44 53.09 3.28
N CYS A 29 46.05 52.41 2.31
CA CYS A 29 45.40 51.34 1.56
C CYS A 29 45.83 49.97 2.12
N VAL A 30 44.89 49.17 2.63
CA VAL A 30 45.05 47.73 2.85
C VAL A 30 43.76 47.05 2.38
N GLY A 31 43.89 46.00 1.58
CA GLY A 31 42.80 45.47 0.76
C GLY A 31 41.63 44.87 1.52
N VAL A 32 40.41 45.20 1.08
CA VAL A 32 39.19 44.46 1.45
C VAL A 32 39.17 43.16 0.65
N ASN A 33 39.67 42.06 1.23
CA ASN A 33 39.39 40.74 0.69
C ASN A 33 37.88 40.48 0.75
N HIS A 34 37.28 40.21 -0.41
CA HIS A 34 35.89 39.76 -0.51
C HIS A 34 35.73 38.42 0.18
N LEU A 35 35.40 38.42 1.48
CA LEU A 35 34.79 37.30 2.14
C LEU A 35 33.34 37.16 1.64
N HIS A 36 33.20 36.56 0.45
CA HIS A 36 31.97 35.88 0.09
C HIS A 36 31.74 34.78 1.11
N THR A 37 30.87 35.06 2.09
CA THR A 37 30.25 34.03 2.90
C THR A 37 29.37 33.18 1.97
N HIS A 38 29.96 32.13 1.40
CA HIS A 38 29.20 31.00 0.90
C HIS A 38 28.30 30.55 2.04
N ARG A 39 27.01 30.91 1.98
CA ARG A 39 26.00 30.27 2.82
C ARG A 39 26.14 28.78 2.57
N PRO A 40 26.52 27.97 3.57
CA PRO A 40 26.26 26.55 3.46
C PRO A 40 24.76 26.44 3.23
N TRP A 41 24.37 25.64 2.23
CA TRP A 41 23.00 25.15 2.20
C TRP A 41 22.66 24.65 3.61
N LEU A 42 21.47 24.97 4.11
CA LEU A 42 20.96 24.33 5.32
C LEU A 42 20.76 22.85 4.96
N GLN A 43 21.82 22.07 5.11
CA GLN A 43 21.82 20.64 4.93
C GLN A 43 20.90 20.13 6.02
N LYS A 44 19.69 19.75 5.60
CA LYS A 44 18.58 19.38 6.48
C LYS A 44 19.11 18.35 7.47
N THR A 45 19.21 18.75 8.74
CA THR A 45 19.98 18.02 9.75
C THR A 45 19.57 16.56 9.74
N GLY A 46 20.54 15.66 9.52
CA GLY A 46 20.33 14.24 9.76
C GLY A 46 19.71 14.07 11.14
N THR A 47 18.71 13.21 11.25
CA THR A 47 17.84 13.16 12.44
C THR A 47 18.69 12.90 13.69
N ALA A 48 18.32 13.44 14.85
CA ALA A 48 19.17 13.45 16.06
C ALA A 48 19.58 12.05 16.60
N GLU A 49 19.02 11.00 16.00
CA GLU A 49 19.31 9.57 16.10
C GLU A 49 20.75 9.19 15.68
N VAL A 50 21.50 10.10 15.04
CA VAL A 50 22.86 9.84 14.50
C VAL A 50 23.94 9.64 15.58
N SER A 51 23.72 10.11 16.82
CA SER A 51 24.75 10.14 17.88
C SER A 51 25.28 8.76 18.28
N SER A 52 24.40 7.78 18.51
CA SER A 52 24.77 6.41 18.90
C SER A 52 25.48 5.64 17.77
N ILE A 53 25.06 5.87 16.53
CA ILE A 53 25.69 5.29 15.33
C ILE A 53 27.09 5.88 15.10
N LEU A 54 27.29 7.17 15.37
CA LEU A 54 28.61 7.79 15.34
C LEU A 54 29.51 7.26 16.47
N GLU A 55 28.97 7.06 17.67
CA GLU A 55 29.69 6.47 18.80
C GLU A 55 30.18 5.04 18.48
N GLU A 56 29.30 4.16 17.99
CA GLU A 56 29.70 2.80 17.55
C GLU A 56 30.80 2.82 16.48
N LYS A 57 30.74 3.76 15.54
CA LYS A 57 31.77 3.94 14.49
C LYS A 57 33.10 4.48 15.03
N ILE A 58 33.06 5.38 16.02
CA ILE A 58 34.27 5.92 16.67
C ILE A 58 34.95 4.84 17.51
N LEU A 59 34.17 3.94 18.12
CA LEU A 59 34.65 2.79 18.89
C LEU A 59 35.26 1.66 18.02
N GLY A 60 35.22 1.77 16.69
CA GLY A 60 35.94 0.88 15.77
C GLY A 60 35.37 -0.54 15.65
N ALA A 61 34.12 -0.76 16.06
CA ALA A 61 33.46 -2.05 15.90
C ALA A 61 32.98 -2.25 14.46
N ASP A 62 33.74 -3.00 13.65
CA ASP A 62 33.38 -3.37 12.27
C ASP A 62 32.23 -4.41 12.21
N THR A 63 31.03 -4.01 12.62
CA THR A 63 29.76 -4.76 12.42
C THR A 63 29.21 -4.62 10.99
N SER A 64 30.09 -4.32 10.02
CA SER A 64 29.72 -3.96 8.65
C SER A 64 29.02 -5.11 7.89
N ALA A 65 29.41 -6.36 8.16
CA ALA A 65 28.79 -7.56 7.57
C ALA A 65 27.39 -7.85 8.14
N ASP A 66 27.18 -7.71 9.46
CA ASP A 66 25.87 -7.93 10.09
C ASP A 66 24.82 -6.91 9.62
N LEU A 67 25.24 -5.69 9.28
CA LEU A 67 24.42 -4.60 8.76
C LEU A 67 24.01 -4.76 7.28
N GLU A 68 24.50 -5.78 6.57
CA GLU A 68 24.01 -6.10 5.24
C GLU A 68 22.64 -6.80 5.30
N GLU A 69 22.53 -7.81 6.16
CA GLU A 69 21.38 -8.71 6.27
C GLU A 69 20.41 -8.34 7.40
N THR A 70 20.90 -7.62 8.41
CA THR A 70 20.11 -7.11 9.53
C THR A 70 20.16 -5.60 9.61
N GLY A 71 19.25 -5.03 10.38
CA GLY A 71 19.22 -3.61 10.71
C GLY A 71 18.63 -3.35 12.09
N ARG A 72 18.65 -2.10 12.51
CA ARG A 72 18.06 -1.63 13.78
C ARG A 72 17.03 -0.54 13.52
N VAL A 73 15.91 -0.58 14.23
CA VAL A 73 14.90 0.50 14.19
C VAL A 73 15.48 1.77 14.82
N LEU A 74 15.49 2.86 14.05
CA LEU A 74 15.83 4.21 14.52
C LEU A 74 14.62 4.89 15.15
N SER A 75 13.50 4.86 14.46
CA SER A 75 12.24 5.42 14.94
C SER A 75 11.05 4.68 14.33
N ILE A 76 9.95 4.66 15.09
CA ILE A 76 8.68 4.03 14.73
C ILE A 76 7.55 5.02 15.02
N GLY A 77 6.65 5.22 14.07
CA GLY A 77 5.49 6.08 14.23
C GLY A 77 4.48 5.92 13.09
N ASP A 78 3.18 5.98 13.43
CA ASP A 78 2.06 5.84 12.49
C ASP A 78 2.14 4.59 11.58
N GLY A 79 2.69 3.48 12.09
CA GLY A 79 2.91 2.25 11.32
C GLY A 79 4.08 2.30 10.32
N ILE A 80 4.99 3.28 10.41
CA ILE A 80 6.22 3.35 9.62
C ILE A 80 7.44 3.29 10.53
N ALA A 81 8.31 2.32 10.28
CA ALA A 81 9.63 2.19 10.89
C ALA A 81 10.71 2.78 9.96
N ARG A 82 11.66 3.51 10.54
CA ARG A 82 12.93 3.86 9.92
C ARG A 82 13.97 2.88 10.41
N VAL A 83 14.68 2.21 9.50
CA VAL A 83 15.62 1.14 9.84
C VAL A 83 17.01 1.49 9.32
N TYR A 84 18.02 1.43 10.19
CA TYR A 84 19.42 1.54 9.82
C TYR A 84 20.02 0.17 9.49
N GLY A 85 20.89 0.08 8.49
CA GLY A 85 21.42 -1.19 8.00
C GLY A 85 20.61 -1.72 6.81
N LEU A 86 20.40 -3.04 6.74
CA LEU A 86 19.72 -3.73 5.63
C LEU A 86 20.27 -3.39 4.23
N ARG A 87 21.59 -3.19 4.08
CA ARG A 87 22.19 -2.60 2.85
C ARG A 87 21.80 -3.30 1.55
N ASN A 88 21.63 -4.62 1.56
CA ASN A 88 21.29 -5.40 0.37
C ASN A 88 19.77 -5.42 0.07
N VAL A 89 18.94 -4.63 0.77
CA VAL A 89 17.46 -4.77 0.72
C VAL A 89 16.87 -4.26 -0.57
N GLN A 90 15.99 -5.06 -1.16
CA GLN A 90 15.28 -4.73 -2.37
C GLN A 90 14.08 -3.83 -2.04
N ALA A 91 13.57 -3.09 -3.02
CA ALA A 91 12.28 -2.43 -2.88
C ALA A 91 11.16 -3.47 -2.93
N GLU A 92 10.09 -3.28 -2.15
CA GLU A 92 8.98 -4.24 -2.01
C GLU A 92 9.40 -5.60 -1.40
N GLU A 93 10.54 -5.66 -0.72
CA GLU A 93 11.01 -6.82 0.02
C GLU A 93 10.27 -6.92 1.37
N MET A 94 9.89 -8.14 1.75
CA MET A 94 9.35 -8.40 3.07
C MET A 94 10.48 -8.45 4.11
N VAL A 95 10.25 -7.82 5.26
CA VAL A 95 11.15 -7.84 6.42
C VAL A 95 10.40 -8.30 7.66
N GLU A 96 11.13 -8.79 8.66
CA GLU A 96 10.60 -9.29 9.93
C GLU A 96 11.29 -8.59 11.10
N PHE A 97 10.49 -8.06 12.02
CA PHE A 97 10.94 -7.43 13.24
C PHE A 97 11.19 -8.48 14.34
N SER A 98 12.04 -8.18 15.32
CA SER A 98 12.28 -8.97 16.53
C SER A 98 11.00 -9.44 17.24
N SER A 99 9.92 -8.66 17.14
CA SER A 99 8.59 -8.95 17.69
C SER A 99 7.75 -9.96 16.90
N GLY A 100 8.28 -10.51 15.78
CA GLY A 100 7.55 -11.39 14.86
C GLY A 100 6.54 -10.67 13.96
N LEU A 101 6.43 -9.34 14.07
CA LEU A 101 5.69 -8.54 13.10
C LEU A 101 6.44 -8.50 11.77
N LYS A 102 5.69 -8.40 10.68
CA LYS A 102 6.22 -8.27 9.33
C LYS A 102 6.11 -6.85 8.83
N GLY A 103 6.92 -6.48 7.85
CA GLY A 103 6.84 -5.21 7.14
C GLY A 103 7.28 -5.36 5.69
N MET A 104 7.23 -4.24 4.96
CA MET A 104 7.69 -4.14 3.58
C MET A 104 8.53 -2.88 3.40
N SER A 105 9.68 -3.01 2.74
CA SER A 105 10.52 -1.89 2.32
C SER A 105 9.83 -1.09 1.20
N LEU A 106 9.71 0.24 1.35
CA LEU A 106 9.08 1.10 0.34
C LEU A 106 9.90 2.31 -0.09
N ASN A 107 10.68 2.89 0.82
CA ASN A 107 11.67 3.93 0.48
C ASN A 107 13.06 3.40 0.86
N LEU A 108 13.99 3.43 -0.09
CA LEU A 108 15.41 3.17 0.15
C LEU A 108 16.11 4.53 0.12
N GLU A 109 16.47 5.07 1.30
CA GLU A 109 17.26 6.29 1.43
C GLU A 109 18.76 5.91 1.60
N PRO A 110 19.73 6.80 1.32
CA PRO A 110 21.16 6.44 1.38
C PRO A 110 21.67 6.04 2.77
N ASP A 111 20.96 6.49 3.81
CA ASP A 111 21.29 6.36 5.22
C ASP A 111 20.32 5.45 6.00
N ASN A 112 19.07 5.29 5.52
CA ASN A 112 18.03 4.53 6.20
C ASN A 112 17.03 3.88 5.23
N VAL A 113 16.29 2.88 5.71
CA VAL A 113 15.23 2.19 4.97
C VAL A 113 13.89 2.50 5.61
N GLY A 114 12.96 3.04 4.82
CA GLY A 114 11.57 3.23 5.19
C GLY A 114 10.78 1.93 5.05
N VAL A 115 10.52 1.27 6.18
CA VAL A 115 9.75 0.03 6.28
C VAL A 115 8.34 0.35 6.78
N VAL A 116 7.35 -0.17 6.09
CA VAL A 116 5.94 -0.05 6.47
C VAL A 116 5.47 -1.32 7.17
N VAL A 117 4.83 -1.18 8.34
CA VAL A 117 4.54 -2.28 9.27
C VAL A 117 3.17 -2.93 8.99
N PHE A 118 3.15 -4.26 8.93
CA PHE A 118 1.94 -5.08 8.79
C PHE A 118 1.38 -5.50 10.16
N GLY A 119 0.96 -4.53 10.98
CA GLY A 119 0.42 -4.83 12.30
C GLY A 119 0.28 -3.62 13.22
N ASN A 120 0.33 -3.90 14.52
CA ASN A 120 0.27 -2.89 15.59
C ASN A 120 1.70 -2.45 15.96
N ASP A 121 2.04 -1.21 15.63
CA ASP A 121 3.38 -0.63 15.82
C ASP A 121 3.84 -0.56 17.29
N LYS A 122 2.92 -0.59 18.26
CA LYS A 122 3.21 -0.60 19.70
C LYS A 122 4.08 -1.75 20.20
N LEU A 123 4.27 -2.80 19.39
CA LEU A 123 5.13 -3.95 19.69
C LEU A 123 6.58 -3.76 19.19
N ILE A 124 6.86 -2.68 18.46
CA ILE A 124 8.18 -2.32 17.93
C ILE A 124 8.73 -1.15 18.74
N LYS A 125 10.02 -1.17 19.03
CA LYS A 125 10.75 -0.12 19.75
C LYS A 125 11.98 0.33 18.97
N GLU A 126 12.49 1.49 19.31
CA GLU A 126 13.83 1.91 18.91
C GLU A 126 14.89 0.89 19.39
N GLY A 127 15.88 0.61 18.55
CA GLY A 127 16.90 -0.42 18.77
C GLY A 127 16.48 -1.85 18.40
N ASP A 128 15.20 -2.12 18.11
CA ASP A 128 14.76 -3.47 17.71
C ASP A 128 15.46 -3.94 16.43
N ILE A 129 15.85 -5.22 16.42
CA ILE A 129 16.49 -5.84 15.27
C ILE A 129 15.44 -6.13 14.20
N VAL A 130 15.75 -5.75 12.96
CA VAL A 130 14.98 -6.08 11.76
C VAL A 130 15.82 -7.02 10.91
N LYS A 131 15.22 -8.10 10.41
CA LYS A 131 15.85 -9.06 9.49
C LYS A 131 15.13 -9.02 8.16
N ARG A 132 15.87 -9.17 7.06
CA ARG A 132 15.27 -9.40 5.75
C ARG A 132 14.67 -10.81 5.65
N THR A 133 13.77 -11.01 4.69
CA THR A 133 13.32 -12.36 4.30
C THR A 133 13.95 -12.87 3.01
N GLY A 134 14.62 -12.02 2.22
CA GLY A 134 15.15 -12.36 0.91
C GLY A 134 14.09 -12.47 -0.19
N ALA A 135 12.83 -12.15 0.11
CA ALA A 135 11.70 -12.31 -0.80
C ALA A 135 10.88 -11.01 -0.96
N ILE A 136 10.62 -10.63 -2.21
CA ILE A 136 9.56 -9.69 -2.57
C ILE A 136 8.23 -10.25 -2.07
N VAL A 137 7.35 -9.40 -1.53
CA VAL A 137 6.07 -9.80 -0.92
C VAL A 137 5.32 -10.83 -1.77
N ASP A 138 5.09 -12.00 -1.17
CA ASP A 138 4.42 -13.13 -1.75
C ASP A 138 3.32 -13.67 -0.83
N VAL A 139 2.39 -14.43 -1.42
CA VAL A 139 1.27 -15.04 -0.70
C VAL A 139 1.13 -16.51 -1.09
N PRO A 140 0.65 -17.38 -0.17
CA PRO A 140 0.24 -18.72 -0.55
C PRO A 140 -0.89 -18.65 -1.60
N VAL A 141 -0.81 -19.51 -2.61
CA VAL A 141 -1.82 -19.68 -3.66
C VAL A 141 -2.13 -21.16 -3.84
N GLY A 142 -3.33 -21.52 -4.28
CA GLY A 142 -3.70 -22.92 -4.49
C GLY A 142 -5.19 -23.19 -4.30
N ALA A 143 -5.61 -24.40 -4.67
CA ALA A 143 -7.00 -24.84 -4.49
C ALA A 143 -7.40 -25.01 -3.01
N GLU A 144 -6.43 -25.15 -2.10
CA GLU A 144 -6.65 -25.31 -0.67
C GLU A 144 -7.17 -24.04 0.04
N LEU A 145 -7.10 -22.88 -0.64
CA LEU A 145 -7.70 -21.64 -0.17
C LEU A 145 -9.23 -21.62 -0.34
N LEU A 146 -9.80 -22.51 -1.14
CA LEU A 146 -11.24 -22.57 -1.38
C LEU A 146 -11.98 -22.94 -0.08
N GLY A 147 -13.00 -22.16 0.28
CA GLY A 147 -13.73 -22.32 1.55
C GLY A 147 -13.02 -21.72 2.77
N ARG A 148 -11.87 -21.06 2.58
CA ARG A 148 -11.09 -20.41 3.64
C ARG A 148 -11.29 -18.89 3.66
N VAL A 149 -11.09 -18.30 4.84
CA VAL A 149 -10.95 -16.85 5.00
C VAL A 149 -9.51 -16.54 5.39
N VAL A 150 -8.87 -15.64 4.66
CA VAL A 150 -7.45 -15.30 4.82
C VAL A 150 -7.24 -13.78 4.94
N ASP A 151 -6.15 -13.38 5.58
CA ASP A 151 -5.71 -11.98 5.61
C ASP A 151 -4.98 -11.57 4.30
N ALA A 152 -4.46 -10.34 4.26
CA ALA A 152 -3.72 -9.83 3.10
C ALA A 152 -2.35 -10.48 2.86
N LEU A 153 -1.80 -11.22 3.84
CA LEU A 153 -0.54 -11.98 3.72
C LEU A 153 -0.81 -13.47 3.42
N GLY A 154 -2.09 -13.88 3.39
CA GLY A 154 -2.55 -15.24 3.17
C GLY A 154 -2.54 -16.12 4.42
N ASN A 155 -2.47 -15.55 5.63
CA ASN A 155 -2.66 -16.32 6.86
C ASN A 155 -4.15 -16.63 7.04
N ALA A 156 -4.50 -17.85 7.50
CA ALA A 156 -5.88 -18.20 7.79
C ALA A 156 -6.42 -17.48 9.04
N ILE A 157 -7.59 -16.86 8.91
CA ILE A 157 -8.28 -16.13 10.00
C ILE A 157 -9.67 -16.69 10.33
N ASP A 158 -10.04 -17.83 9.72
CA ASP A 158 -11.33 -18.51 9.93
C ASP A 158 -11.35 -19.51 11.11
N GLY A 159 -10.23 -19.68 11.82
CA GLY A 159 -10.10 -20.62 12.94
C GLY A 159 -10.09 -22.10 12.54
N LYS A 160 -10.07 -22.44 11.24
CA LYS A 160 -10.10 -23.84 10.75
C LYS A 160 -8.71 -24.50 10.67
N GLY A 161 -7.74 -24.02 11.47
CA GLY A 161 -6.34 -24.45 11.41
C GLY A 161 -5.54 -23.81 10.25
N PRO A 162 -4.29 -24.25 10.01
CA PRO A 162 -3.44 -23.70 8.96
C PRO A 162 -3.95 -24.00 7.53
N LEU A 163 -3.27 -23.43 6.53
CA LEU A 163 -3.39 -23.83 5.13
C LEU A 163 -2.28 -24.86 4.83
N GLY A 164 -2.54 -25.88 4.01
CA GLY A 164 -1.52 -26.84 3.58
C GLY A 164 -0.71 -26.39 2.36
N SER A 165 -1.08 -25.27 1.72
CA SER A 165 -0.51 -24.89 0.42
C SER A 165 1.00 -24.64 0.51
N SER A 166 1.73 -25.40 -0.30
CA SER A 166 3.17 -25.29 -0.52
C SER A 166 3.55 -24.23 -1.56
N ILE A 167 2.61 -23.75 -2.39
CA ILE A 167 2.89 -22.86 -3.51
C ILE A 167 2.73 -21.40 -3.07
N ARG A 168 3.79 -20.60 -3.20
CA ARG A 168 3.77 -19.15 -2.98
C ARG A 168 3.95 -18.39 -4.29
N ARG A 169 3.33 -17.22 -4.41
CA ARG A 169 3.36 -16.38 -5.61
C ARG A 169 3.46 -14.90 -5.23
N ARG A 170 4.41 -14.19 -5.84
CA ARG A 170 4.62 -12.74 -5.64
C ARG A 170 3.36 -11.94 -6.01
N VAL A 171 3.04 -10.93 -5.23
CA VAL A 171 1.83 -10.10 -5.43
C VAL A 171 1.97 -9.10 -6.59
N GLY A 172 3.21 -8.67 -6.89
CA GLY A 172 3.55 -7.66 -7.90
C GLY A 172 3.92 -8.23 -9.27
N LEU A 173 3.33 -9.35 -9.70
CA LEU A 173 3.66 -9.94 -11.01
C LEU A 173 3.16 -9.09 -12.18
N LYS A 174 3.95 -9.07 -13.25
CA LYS A 174 3.63 -8.30 -14.47
C LYS A 174 2.47 -8.96 -15.22
N ALA A 175 1.43 -8.18 -15.50
CA ALA A 175 0.26 -8.65 -16.25
C ALA A 175 0.65 -9.18 -17.65
N PRO A 176 -0.09 -10.18 -18.19
CA PRO A 176 0.17 -10.73 -19.52
C PRO A 176 0.16 -9.66 -20.62
N GLY A 177 1.05 -9.78 -21.61
CA GLY A 177 1.12 -8.88 -22.77
C GLY A 177 -0.08 -8.99 -23.72
N ILE A 178 0.06 -8.48 -24.95
CA ILE A 178 -1.01 -8.53 -25.97
C ILE A 178 -1.16 -9.95 -26.53
N ILE A 179 -0.05 -10.57 -26.96
CA ILE A 179 -0.01 -11.89 -27.63
C ILE A 179 -0.75 -13.01 -26.87
N PRO A 180 -0.59 -13.20 -25.53
CA PRO A 180 -1.27 -14.28 -24.81
C PRO A 180 -2.77 -14.03 -24.52
N ARG A 181 -3.37 -12.95 -25.05
CA ARG A 181 -4.78 -12.62 -24.81
C ARG A 181 -5.65 -12.95 -26.03
N ILE A 182 -6.86 -13.42 -25.77
CA ILE A 182 -7.92 -13.59 -26.77
C ILE A 182 -9.08 -12.64 -26.43
N SER A 183 -9.85 -12.24 -27.45
CA SER A 183 -11.11 -11.51 -27.23
C SER A 183 -12.08 -12.32 -26.37
N VAL A 184 -12.74 -11.65 -25.43
CA VAL A 184 -13.75 -12.24 -24.56
C VAL A 184 -14.94 -12.75 -25.38
N ARG A 185 -15.27 -14.03 -25.25
CA ARG A 185 -16.37 -14.70 -25.98
C ARG A 185 -17.32 -15.51 -25.09
N GLU A 186 -16.89 -15.84 -23.88
CA GLU A 186 -17.68 -16.64 -22.93
C GLU A 186 -18.42 -15.73 -21.95
N PRO A 187 -19.73 -15.93 -21.70
CA PRO A 187 -20.47 -15.13 -20.72
C PRO A 187 -20.14 -15.53 -19.27
N MET A 188 -20.15 -14.53 -18.39
CA MET A 188 -20.19 -14.69 -16.94
C MET A 188 -21.60 -14.32 -16.48
N GLN A 189 -22.38 -15.33 -16.11
CA GLN A 189 -23.80 -15.18 -15.81
C GLN A 189 -23.99 -14.72 -14.36
N THR A 190 -24.57 -13.54 -14.14
CA THR A 190 -24.81 -13.01 -12.79
C THR A 190 -26.06 -13.58 -12.14
N GLY A 191 -27.05 -13.99 -12.93
CA GLY A 191 -28.38 -14.38 -12.45
C GLY A 191 -29.32 -13.17 -12.25
N ILE A 192 -28.82 -11.95 -12.46
CA ILE A 192 -29.58 -10.71 -12.30
C ILE A 192 -30.10 -10.28 -13.67
N LYS A 193 -31.41 -10.42 -13.89
CA LYS A 193 -32.07 -10.15 -15.18
C LYS A 193 -31.68 -8.80 -15.82
N ALA A 194 -31.55 -7.74 -15.01
CA ALA A 194 -31.16 -6.42 -15.48
C ALA A 194 -29.70 -6.37 -15.98
N VAL A 195 -28.78 -7.07 -15.32
CA VAL A 195 -27.37 -7.12 -15.73
C VAL A 195 -27.22 -8.04 -16.93
N ASP A 196 -27.66 -9.29 -16.83
CA ASP A 196 -27.46 -10.30 -17.88
C ASP A 196 -28.15 -9.95 -19.21
N SER A 197 -29.20 -9.11 -19.20
CA SER A 197 -29.92 -8.68 -20.42
C SER A 197 -29.49 -7.33 -20.98
N LEU A 198 -29.04 -6.37 -20.15
CA LEU A 198 -28.73 -4.99 -20.59
C LEU A 198 -27.24 -4.67 -20.59
N VAL A 199 -26.47 -5.24 -19.64
CA VAL A 199 -25.04 -4.99 -19.45
C VAL A 199 -24.34 -6.32 -19.19
N PRO A 200 -24.32 -7.24 -20.19
CA PRO A 200 -23.78 -8.58 -20.01
C PRO A 200 -22.26 -8.53 -19.74
N ILE A 201 -21.81 -9.36 -18.80
CA ILE A 201 -20.41 -9.44 -18.39
C ILE A 201 -19.80 -10.71 -19.00
N GLY A 202 -18.64 -10.59 -19.64
CA GLY A 202 -17.88 -11.72 -20.17
C GLY A 202 -16.73 -12.19 -19.27
N ARG A 203 -16.30 -13.44 -19.42
CA ARG A 203 -15.15 -14.00 -18.70
C ARG A 203 -13.85 -13.37 -19.20
N GLY A 204 -13.16 -12.63 -18.33
CA GLY A 204 -11.99 -11.82 -18.68
C GLY A 204 -12.29 -10.33 -18.93
N GLN A 205 -13.56 -9.92 -18.83
CA GLN A 205 -13.96 -8.52 -18.75
C GLN A 205 -13.67 -7.94 -17.35
N ARG A 206 -13.63 -6.62 -17.26
CA ARG A 206 -13.63 -5.89 -15.98
C ARG A 206 -14.85 -4.98 -16.00
N GLU A 207 -15.71 -5.10 -15.00
CA GLU A 207 -16.96 -4.33 -14.89
C GLU A 207 -16.97 -3.51 -13.60
N LEU A 208 -17.51 -2.28 -13.65
CA LEU A 208 -17.48 -1.36 -12.52
C LEU A 208 -18.86 -1.22 -11.87
N ILE A 209 -19.03 -1.82 -10.69
CA ILE A 209 -20.21 -1.60 -9.85
C ILE A 209 -20.02 -0.28 -9.07
N ILE A 210 -20.47 0.83 -9.65
CA ILE A 210 -20.45 2.17 -9.03
C ILE A 210 -21.83 2.57 -8.50
N GLY A 211 -21.86 3.41 -7.46
CA GLY A 211 -23.09 3.94 -6.85
C GLY A 211 -22.86 4.33 -5.40
N ASP A 212 -23.84 4.99 -4.79
CA ASP A 212 -23.74 5.52 -3.42
C ASP A 212 -23.71 4.44 -2.34
N ARG A 213 -23.54 4.84 -1.08
CA ARG A 213 -23.61 3.93 0.06
C ARG A 213 -24.99 3.28 0.13
N GLN A 214 -25.05 2.01 0.54
CA GLN A 214 -26.28 1.23 0.73
C GLN A 214 -27.14 0.97 -0.54
N THR A 215 -26.66 1.30 -1.75
CA THR A 215 -27.35 1.04 -3.04
C THR A 215 -27.29 -0.41 -3.54
N GLY A 216 -27.01 -1.40 -2.67
CA GLY A 216 -27.02 -2.82 -3.05
C GLY A 216 -25.78 -3.35 -3.80
N LYS A 217 -24.71 -2.56 -3.97
CA LYS A 217 -23.46 -2.99 -4.67
C LYS A 217 -22.93 -4.37 -4.20
N THR A 218 -22.81 -4.54 -2.89
CA THR A 218 -22.36 -5.82 -2.27
C THR A 218 -23.36 -6.96 -2.48
N ALA A 219 -24.67 -6.66 -2.61
CA ALA A 219 -25.67 -7.69 -2.89
C ALA A 219 -25.53 -8.22 -4.32
N ILE A 220 -25.36 -7.33 -5.32
CA ILE A 220 -25.06 -7.72 -6.72
C ILE A 220 -23.85 -8.66 -6.78
N ALA A 221 -22.78 -8.33 -6.06
CA ALA A 221 -21.58 -9.16 -5.95
C ALA A 221 -21.83 -10.53 -5.30
N VAL A 222 -22.47 -10.57 -4.14
CA VAL A 222 -22.75 -11.81 -3.39
C VAL A 222 -23.70 -12.72 -4.15
N ASP A 223 -24.76 -12.17 -4.74
CA ASP A 223 -25.76 -12.94 -5.49
C ASP A 223 -25.14 -13.47 -6.80
N THR A 224 -24.23 -12.73 -7.43
CA THR A 224 -23.41 -13.22 -8.56
C THR A 224 -22.55 -14.41 -8.15
N ILE A 225 -21.91 -14.39 -6.98
CA ILE A 225 -21.13 -15.55 -6.46
C ILE A 225 -22.06 -16.75 -6.26
N ILE A 226 -23.19 -16.57 -5.56
CA ILE A 226 -24.15 -17.65 -5.27
C ILE A 226 -24.69 -18.29 -6.56
N ASN A 227 -24.96 -17.49 -7.60
CA ASN A 227 -25.44 -17.97 -8.90
C ASN A 227 -24.44 -18.91 -9.63
N GLN A 228 -23.14 -18.90 -9.29
CA GLN A 228 -22.16 -19.80 -9.90
C GLN A 228 -22.29 -21.25 -9.42
N ARG A 229 -22.97 -21.48 -8.29
CA ARG A 229 -23.19 -22.81 -7.69
C ARG A 229 -23.67 -23.83 -8.73
N ARG A 230 -24.66 -23.45 -9.55
CA ARG A 230 -25.26 -24.29 -10.61
C ARG A 230 -24.28 -24.80 -11.67
N PHE A 231 -23.15 -24.11 -11.87
CA PHE A 231 -22.08 -24.56 -12.76
C PHE A 231 -20.98 -25.31 -12.01
N ASN A 232 -20.70 -24.91 -10.76
CA ASN A 232 -19.67 -25.50 -9.90
C ASN A 232 -20.04 -26.90 -9.35
N GLU A 233 -21.33 -27.19 -9.16
CA GLU A 233 -21.85 -28.53 -8.87
C GLU A 233 -21.81 -29.48 -10.08
N GLY A 234 -21.61 -28.95 -11.29
CA GLY A 234 -21.51 -29.73 -12.52
C GLY A 234 -20.17 -30.47 -12.69
N THR A 235 -20.14 -31.40 -13.65
CA THR A 235 -18.93 -32.15 -14.02
C THR A 235 -17.99 -31.41 -14.98
N ASP A 236 -18.47 -30.35 -15.65
CA ASP A 236 -17.74 -29.62 -16.68
C ASP A 236 -16.82 -28.53 -16.09
N GLU A 237 -15.54 -28.85 -15.90
CA GLU A 237 -14.52 -27.91 -15.39
C GLU A 237 -14.43 -26.60 -16.18
N LYS A 238 -14.74 -26.58 -17.49
CA LYS A 238 -14.69 -25.34 -18.29
C LYS A 238 -15.83 -24.38 -17.91
N LYS A 239 -16.96 -24.90 -17.43
CA LYS A 239 -18.08 -24.07 -16.98
C LYS A 239 -17.91 -23.58 -15.54
N LYS A 240 -17.08 -24.24 -14.73
CA LYS A 240 -16.82 -23.81 -13.35
C LYS A 240 -16.20 -22.42 -13.29
N LEU A 241 -16.50 -21.71 -12.21
CA LEU A 241 -16.01 -20.36 -11.92
C LEU A 241 -15.69 -20.26 -10.43
N TYR A 242 -14.41 -20.15 -10.10
CA TYR A 242 -13.93 -19.97 -8.73
C TYR A 242 -14.07 -18.50 -8.33
N CYS A 243 -14.55 -18.22 -7.13
CA CYS A 243 -14.85 -16.86 -6.70
C CYS A 243 -13.82 -16.37 -5.67
N ILE A 244 -13.45 -15.10 -5.75
CA ILE A 244 -12.53 -14.44 -4.81
C ILE A 244 -13.18 -13.13 -4.37
N TYR A 245 -13.47 -13.02 -3.08
CA TYR A 245 -14.05 -11.83 -2.49
C TYR A 245 -12.99 -11.11 -1.65
N VAL A 246 -12.62 -9.89 -2.04
CA VAL A 246 -11.65 -9.06 -1.32
C VAL A 246 -12.39 -7.97 -0.54
N ALA A 247 -12.51 -8.15 0.77
CA ALA A 247 -13.07 -7.16 1.69
C ALA A 247 -11.98 -6.17 2.12
N ILE A 248 -12.16 -4.89 1.78
CA ILE A 248 -11.17 -3.82 2.00
C ILE A 248 -11.77 -2.75 2.90
N GLY A 249 -11.17 -2.57 4.08
CA GLY A 249 -11.59 -1.62 5.12
C GLY A 249 -13.05 -1.80 5.56
N GLN A 250 -13.59 -3.01 5.44
CA GLN A 250 -14.94 -3.35 5.91
C GLN A 250 -14.93 -3.64 7.42
N LYS A 251 -16.10 -3.61 8.08
CA LYS A 251 -16.22 -4.05 9.48
C LYS A 251 -16.16 -5.58 9.56
N ARG A 252 -15.44 -6.12 10.55
CA ARG A 252 -15.34 -7.58 10.80
C ARG A 252 -16.71 -8.28 10.85
N SER A 253 -17.71 -7.66 11.48
CA SER A 253 -19.08 -8.18 11.54
C SER A 253 -19.76 -8.29 10.17
N THR A 254 -19.52 -7.34 9.26
CA THR A 254 -20.04 -7.38 7.89
C THR A 254 -19.42 -8.51 7.08
N VAL A 255 -18.10 -8.72 7.23
CA VAL A 255 -17.41 -9.86 6.59
C VAL A 255 -17.92 -11.19 7.14
N ALA A 256 -18.10 -11.32 8.46
CA ALA A 256 -18.64 -12.52 9.08
C ALA A 256 -20.08 -12.83 8.60
N GLN A 257 -20.93 -11.80 8.47
CA GLN A 257 -22.28 -11.96 7.90
C GLN A 257 -22.26 -12.40 6.43
N LEU A 258 -21.30 -11.89 5.63
CA LEU A 258 -21.11 -12.29 4.24
C LEU A 258 -20.64 -13.75 4.12
N VAL A 259 -19.63 -14.14 4.90
CA VAL A 259 -19.14 -15.54 4.95
C VAL A 259 -20.26 -16.48 5.40
N LYS A 260 -21.08 -16.08 6.38
CA LYS A 260 -22.27 -16.84 6.78
C LYS A 260 -23.25 -16.98 5.62
N ARG A 261 -23.65 -15.90 4.95
CA ARG A 261 -24.58 -15.95 3.80
C ARG A 261 -24.06 -16.83 2.65
N LEU A 262 -22.76 -16.80 2.37
CA LEU A 262 -22.12 -17.69 1.40
C LEU A 262 -22.07 -19.15 1.88
N THR A 263 -22.00 -19.40 3.19
CA THR A 263 -22.05 -20.76 3.76
C THR A 263 -23.47 -21.32 3.72
N ASP A 264 -24.46 -20.53 4.14
CA ASP A 264 -25.89 -20.88 4.13
C ASP A 264 -26.40 -21.17 2.70
N ALA A 265 -25.81 -20.52 1.69
CA ALA A 265 -26.10 -20.76 0.26
C ALA A 265 -25.25 -21.88 -0.39
N ASP A 266 -24.32 -22.49 0.35
CA ASP A 266 -23.35 -23.50 -0.11
C ASP A 266 -22.33 -22.99 -1.17
N ALA A 267 -22.10 -21.69 -1.20
CA ALA A 267 -21.18 -21.02 -2.13
C ALA A 267 -19.73 -20.95 -1.64
N MET A 268 -19.46 -21.15 -0.34
CA MET A 268 -18.09 -21.12 0.18
C MET A 268 -17.18 -22.20 -0.43
N LYS A 269 -17.71 -23.36 -0.86
CA LYS A 269 -16.93 -24.47 -1.45
C LYS A 269 -16.01 -24.08 -2.61
N TYR A 270 -16.35 -23.02 -3.34
CA TYR A 270 -15.60 -22.50 -4.48
C TYR A 270 -15.19 -21.03 -4.30
N THR A 271 -15.32 -20.48 -3.08
CA THR A 271 -15.04 -19.07 -2.78
C THR A 271 -13.87 -18.92 -1.81
N ILE A 272 -12.92 -18.05 -2.14
CA ILE A 272 -11.86 -17.56 -1.25
C ILE A 272 -12.29 -16.18 -0.74
N VAL A 273 -12.18 -15.92 0.56
CA VAL A 273 -12.42 -14.58 1.12
C VAL A 273 -11.11 -14.00 1.64
N VAL A 274 -10.61 -12.95 0.99
CA VAL A 274 -9.45 -12.16 1.45
C VAL A 274 -9.99 -10.97 2.23
N SER A 275 -9.53 -10.78 3.46
CA SER A 275 -10.10 -9.79 4.37
C SER A 275 -9.02 -8.92 5.02
N ALA A 276 -8.97 -7.65 4.62
CA ALA A 276 -8.27 -6.59 5.35
C ALA A 276 -9.31 -5.60 5.87
N THR A 277 -9.66 -5.73 7.15
CA THR A 277 -10.76 -5.00 7.79
C THR A 277 -10.33 -3.62 8.28
N ALA A 278 -11.29 -2.77 8.65
CA ALA A 278 -11.02 -1.40 9.09
C ALA A 278 -10.18 -1.29 10.37
N SER A 279 -10.05 -2.37 11.15
CA SER A 279 -9.17 -2.45 12.33
C SER A 279 -7.72 -2.79 11.99
N ASP A 280 -7.47 -3.23 10.77
CA ASP A 280 -6.18 -3.77 10.36
C ASP A 280 -5.38 -2.65 9.68
N ALA A 281 -4.05 -2.70 9.79
CA ALA A 281 -3.18 -1.62 9.37
C ALA A 281 -3.40 -1.22 7.89
N ALA A 282 -3.33 0.08 7.58
CA ALA A 282 -3.48 0.60 6.22
C ALA A 282 -2.67 -0.17 5.13
N PRO A 283 -1.45 -0.67 5.39
CA PRO A 283 -0.68 -1.43 4.40
C PRO A 283 -1.32 -2.77 4.04
N LEU A 284 -1.99 -3.44 4.98
CA LEU A 284 -2.76 -4.66 4.70
C LEU A 284 -3.98 -4.35 3.83
N GLN A 285 -4.64 -3.22 4.06
CA GLN A 285 -5.78 -2.76 3.22
C GLN A 285 -5.33 -2.38 1.80
N TYR A 286 -4.12 -1.83 1.65
CA TYR A 286 -3.50 -1.60 0.34
C TYR A 286 -3.13 -2.90 -0.37
N LEU A 287 -2.58 -3.87 0.35
CA LEU A 287 -2.04 -5.12 -0.18
C LEU A 287 -3.12 -6.13 -0.59
N ALA A 288 -4.23 -6.22 0.16
CA ALA A 288 -5.25 -7.26 -0.01
C ALA A 288 -5.77 -7.45 -1.46
N PRO A 289 -5.97 -6.40 -2.29
CA PRO A 289 -6.37 -6.58 -3.69
C PRO A 289 -5.31 -7.25 -4.56
N TYR A 290 -4.02 -6.99 -4.31
CA TYR A 290 -2.91 -7.64 -5.02
C TYR A 290 -2.78 -9.11 -4.59
N SER A 291 -2.94 -9.40 -3.30
CA SER A 291 -2.96 -10.77 -2.77
C SER A 291 -4.11 -11.60 -3.34
N GLY A 292 -5.33 -11.04 -3.34
CA GLY A 292 -6.49 -11.66 -4.00
C GLY A 292 -6.28 -11.83 -5.51
N CYS A 293 -5.65 -10.86 -6.18
CA CYS A 293 -5.30 -10.98 -7.60
C CYS A 293 -4.36 -12.17 -7.84
N SER A 294 -3.27 -12.30 -7.06
CA SER A 294 -2.30 -13.42 -7.15
C SER A 294 -2.98 -14.78 -6.94
N MET A 295 -3.90 -14.88 -5.98
CA MET A 295 -4.73 -16.08 -5.78
C MET A 295 -5.63 -16.39 -6.98
N GLY A 296 -6.14 -15.36 -7.68
CA GLY A 296 -6.90 -15.50 -8.93
C GLY A 296 -6.04 -15.87 -10.14
N GLU A 297 -4.82 -15.33 -10.22
CA GLU A 297 -3.88 -15.66 -11.29
C GLU A 297 -3.49 -17.14 -11.28
N PHE A 298 -3.42 -17.77 -10.11
CA PHE A 298 -3.20 -19.22 -9.99
C PHE A 298 -4.26 -20.03 -10.77
N PHE A 299 -5.55 -19.69 -10.64
CA PHE A 299 -6.61 -20.36 -11.40
C PHE A 299 -6.51 -20.06 -12.89
N ARG A 300 -6.29 -18.79 -13.27
CA ARG A 300 -6.11 -18.36 -14.67
C ARG A 300 -5.01 -19.16 -15.36
N ASP A 301 -3.84 -19.23 -14.74
CA ASP A 301 -2.66 -19.88 -15.32
C ASP A 301 -2.76 -21.42 -15.28
N SER A 302 -3.64 -21.96 -14.44
CA SER A 302 -4.02 -23.38 -14.41
C SER A 302 -5.12 -23.75 -15.42
N GLY A 303 -5.49 -22.85 -16.34
CA GLY A 303 -6.56 -23.08 -17.33
C GLY A 303 -7.97 -23.09 -16.75
N LYS A 304 -8.16 -22.56 -15.54
CA LYS A 304 -9.44 -22.44 -14.84
C LYS A 304 -9.97 -21.00 -14.89
N HIS A 305 -11.27 -20.83 -14.77
CA HIS A 305 -11.88 -19.49 -14.71
C HIS A 305 -12.03 -19.03 -13.26
N ALA A 306 -11.72 -17.75 -13.01
CA ALA A 306 -11.95 -17.10 -11.73
C ALA A 306 -12.68 -15.77 -11.88
N LEU A 307 -13.52 -15.44 -10.90
CA LEU A 307 -14.17 -14.14 -10.71
C LEU A 307 -13.58 -13.51 -9.44
N ILE A 308 -13.08 -12.29 -9.54
CA ILE A 308 -12.59 -11.51 -8.39
C ILE A 308 -13.44 -10.26 -8.18
N ILE A 309 -13.75 -9.97 -6.92
CA ILE A 309 -14.56 -8.84 -6.49
C ILE A 309 -13.79 -8.05 -5.43
N TYR A 310 -13.71 -6.72 -5.60
CA TYR A 310 -13.04 -5.81 -4.66
C TYR A 310 -14.07 -4.88 -4.00
N ASP A 311 -14.35 -5.05 -2.71
CA ASP A 311 -15.30 -4.22 -1.94
C ASP A 311 -14.59 -3.50 -0.77
N ASP A 312 -14.06 -2.29 -0.94
CA ASP A 312 -14.05 -1.48 -2.16
C ASP A 312 -12.68 -0.84 -2.43
N LEU A 313 -12.40 -0.57 -3.71
CA LEU A 313 -11.14 0.05 -4.15
C LEU A 313 -11.00 1.50 -3.65
N SER A 314 -12.11 2.16 -3.31
CA SER A 314 -12.08 3.49 -2.69
C SER A 314 -11.36 3.47 -1.34
N LYS A 315 -11.57 2.45 -0.50
CA LYS A 315 -10.83 2.30 0.76
C LYS A 315 -9.35 1.92 0.52
N GLN A 316 -9.04 1.13 -0.51
CA GLN A 316 -7.65 0.89 -0.93
C GLN A 316 -6.93 2.20 -1.30
N ALA A 317 -7.59 3.10 -2.05
CA ALA A 317 -7.04 4.40 -2.43
C ALA A 317 -6.81 5.31 -1.21
N VAL A 318 -7.71 5.30 -0.22
CA VAL A 318 -7.52 6.02 1.06
C VAL A 318 -6.31 5.48 1.83
N ALA A 319 -6.17 4.15 1.91
CA ALA A 319 -5.02 3.51 2.56
C ALA A 319 -3.69 3.83 1.86
N TYR A 320 -3.64 3.78 0.51
CA TYR A 320 -2.46 4.17 -0.26
C TYR A 320 -2.09 5.65 -0.07
N ARG A 321 -3.09 6.54 0.00
CA ARG A 321 -2.88 7.96 0.31
C ARG A 321 -2.28 8.15 1.70
N GLN A 322 -2.78 7.44 2.72
CA GLN A 322 -2.22 7.50 4.08
C GLN A 322 -0.74 7.09 4.09
N MET A 323 -0.39 5.93 3.52
CA MET A 323 1.00 5.48 3.42
C MET A 323 1.89 6.49 2.67
N SER A 324 1.41 7.02 1.54
CA SER A 324 2.18 7.97 0.71
C SER A 324 2.51 9.26 1.46
N LEU A 325 1.56 9.79 2.24
CA LEU A 325 1.74 10.99 3.04
C LEU A 325 2.73 10.77 4.21
N LEU A 326 2.62 9.63 4.90
CA LEU A 326 3.54 9.25 5.98
C LEU A 326 4.97 9.02 5.47
N LEU A 327 5.12 8.43 4.28
CA LEU A 327 6.39 8.35 3.54
C LEU A 327 6.86 9.68 2.94
N ARG A 328 6.20 10.80 3.28
CA ARG A 328 6.50 12.17 2.84
C ARG A 328 6.59 12.35 1.31
N ARG A 329 5.91 11.48 0.55
CA ARG A 329 5.80 11.64 -0.91
C ARG A 329 4.92 12.85 -1.22
N PRO A 330 5.31 13.74 -2.14
CA PRO A 330 4.57 14.97 -2.39
C PRO A 330 3.16 14.66 -2.92
N PRO A 331 2.08 15.13 -2.25
CA PRO A 331 0.74 14.99 -2.80
C PRO A 331 0.60 15.86 -4.05
N ARG A 332 -0.24 15.42 -5.00
CA ARG A 332 -0.78 16.35 -6.00
C ARG A 332 -1.95 17.10 -5.38
N SER A 333 -1.94 18.43 -5.57
CA SER A 333 -3.05 19.34 -5.27
C SER A 333 -4.25 19.07 -6.17
#